data_AF-A0A4U0VWA7-F1
#
_entry.id   AF-A0A4U0VWA7-F1
#
_cell.length_a   1.000
_cell.length_b   1.000
_cell.length_c   1.000
_cell.angle_alpha   90.00
_cell.angle_beta   90.00
_cell.angle_gamma   90.00
#
_symmetry.space_group_name_H-M   'P 1'
#
loop_
_entity.id
_entity.type
_entity.pdbx_description
1 polymer ?
#
loop_
_entity_poly.entity_id
_entity_poly.type
_entity_poly.pdbx_seq_one_letter_code
_entity_poly.pdbx_strand_id
1 'polypeptide(L)'
;MMPLAHFASFVALSVLSTQSLRGASPAQLAALPAVEYVVFAVLVNSASALQQRTGRWKHLPSEQEPPASSGSAFANGAAGSFPGGTAVQFRRTAWLAGAAAAAAAALRAVRFIRDPATLSQTLEILVVPALIGCSALPHLRPWTAAPRQSDWSPQTPLYVALTFLLAFVLIGTPVGAVSVALAIVQIILDAVSLLWIKDGLCAFDGLHIAQHATTSAACASLFLLPFLRFVRPMESQDHLASTSSPAFMTLIALGVATKAALYTLLRISLSALTPALAIFPRNLILLGISSIDGLAPFRQRSMQLYLIYLAGTVGAFCLDEDVGAVVRLWRNERGPTYGEVESKTDDVTQMRRDLEELRTSPYVASRQNRVVLYNKGPHSADFLREKLALAPADEVVPLPNLGREGATYLSHILLHYNQTVADLAPAPTDPLPAVRDHLAQPASHLRRRKLADMTYFFQAYLAWHDVVRPRLREVTPETGFVNFGPNVKLECGTDSAVGLHFLMIAQMWSMFRGQLCPPNSIQSAWSGQFAVSKCRIIANPYEHYAYLSELLEAPEGHWVHEGWGPNDSGGPSNPIFGHAVERSWPSIFDCAESRIQEECPDGEGSPAKGHCFDS
;
A
#
# COMPACT_ATOMS: atom_id res chain seq x y z
N MET A 1 8.52 -16.70 2.42
CA MET A 1 8.80 -17.97 1.70
C MET A 1 7.75 -18.37 0.65
N MET A 2 6.48 -17.96 0.73
CA MET A 2 5.44 -18.25 -0.29
C MET A 2 5.74 -17.82 -1.76
N PRO A 3 6.40 -16.69 -2.05
CA PRO A 3 6.57 -16.20 -3.43
C PRO A 3 7.41 -17.14 -4.32
N LEU A 4 8.40 -17.82 -3.74
CA LEU A 4 9.33 -18.67 -4.49
C LEU A 4 8.67 -19.94 -5.04
N ALA A 5 7.72 -20.52 -4.29
CA ALA A 5 6.99 -21.71 -4.69
C ALA A 5 5.99 -21.44 -5.82
N HIS A 6 5.30 -20.30 -5.78
CA HIS A 6 4.44 -19.83 -6.87
C HIS A 6 5.25 -19.51 -8.13
N PHE A 7 6.44 -18.94 -7.95
CA PHE A 7 7.36 -18.63 -9.04
C PHE A 7 7.88 -19.91 -9.74
N ALA A 8 8.38 -20.89 -8.99
CA ALA A 8 8.86 -22.15 -9.56
C ALA A 8 7.75 -22.92 -10.29
N SER A 9 6.52 -22.90 -9.73
CA SER A 9 5.34 -23.52 -10.35
C SER A 9 4.96 -22.84 -11.67
N PHE A 10 4.99 -21.50 -11.73
CA PHE A 10 4.72 -20.73 -12.94
C PHE A 10 5.69 -21.08 -14.08
N VAL A 11 6.98 -21.22 -13.76
CA VAL A 11 8.00 -21.53 -14.77
C VAL A 11 7.84 -22.95 -15.30
N ALA A 12 7.62 -23.94 -14.43
CA ALA A 12 7.42 -25.33 -14.85
C ALA A 12 6.19 -25.49 -15.75
N LEU A 13 5.08 -24.82 -15.41
CA LEU A 13 3.84 -24.85 -16.19
C LEU A 13 4.01 -24.18 -17.57
N SER A 14 4.79 -23.10 -17.63
CA SER A 14 5.09 -22.40 -18.88
C SER A 14 5.89 -23.26 -19.88
N VAL A 15 6.86 -24.02 -19.38
CA VAL A 15 7.69 -24.93 -20.18
C VAL A 15 6.85 -25.99 -20.87
N LEU A 16 6.03 -26.67 -20.08
CA LEU A 16 5.18 -27.74 -20.58
C LEU A 16 4.16 -27.18 -21.60
N SER A 17 3.61 -25.97 -21.38
CA SER A 17 2.63 -25.34 -22.30
C SER A 17 3.22 -25.16 -23.69
N THR A 18 4.48 -24.76 -23.76
CA THR A 18 5.14 -24.37 -25.00
C THR A 18 5.43 -25.58 -25.89
N GLN A 19 5.73 -26.73 -25.28
CA GLN A 19 5.96 -27.99 -25.99
C GLN A 19 4.66 -28.55 -26.59
N SER A 20 3.55 -28.49 -25.85
CA SER A 20 2.29 -29.04 -26.34
C SER A 20 1.65 -28.20 -27.47
N LEU A 21 1.95 -26.89 -27.56
CA LEU A 21 1.33 -25.98 -28.56
C LEU A 21 1.69 -26.37 -30.01
N ARG A 22 2.78 -27.12 -30.20
CA ARG A 22 3.23 -27.60 -31.52
C ARG A 22 2.25 -28.55 -32.21
N GLY A 23 1.31 -29.15 -31.46
CA GLY A 23 0.28 -30.05 -32.01
C GLY A 23 -1.12 -29.44 -32.10
N ALA A 24 -1.31 -28.17 -31.73
CA ALA A 24 -2.62 -27.53 -31.70
C ALA A 24 -3.06 -27.03 -33.09
N SER A 25 -4.32 -27.25 -33.45
CA SER A 25 -4.90 -26.69 -34.66
C SER A 25 -5.07 -25.16 -34.55
N PRO A 26 -5.11 -24.41 -35.66
CA PRO A 26 -5.36 -22.96 -35.65
C PRO A 26 -6.64 -22.55 -34.91
N ALA A 27 -7.72 -23.35 -35.02
CA ALA A 27 -8.97 -23.08 -34.33
C ALA A 27 -8.82 -23.23 -32.80
N GLN A 28 -8.03 -24.21 -32.36
CA GLN A 28 -7.69 -24.42 -30.96
C GLN A 28 -6.84 -23.26 -30.40
N LEU A 29 -5.88 -22.76 -31.17
CA LEU A 29 -5.06 -21.60 -30.79
C LEU A 29 -5.88 -20.30 -30.71
N ALA A 30 -6.87 -20.13 -31.60
CA ALA A 30 -7.74 -18.95 -31.61
C ALA A 30 -8.78 -18.93 -30.48
N ALA A 31 -9.21 -20.11 -30.03
CA ALA A 31 -10.14 -20.27 -28.91
C ALA A 31 -9.45 -20.18 -27.53
N LEU A 32 -8.12 -20.39 -27.48
CA LEU A 32 -7.33 -20.44 -26.25
C LEU A 32 -7.51 -19.19 -25.35
N PRO A 33 -7.49 -17.94 -25.85
CA PRO A 33 -7.66 -16.75 -25.00
C PRO A 33 -9.01 -16.72 -24.31
N ALA A 34 -10.09 -17.04 -25.02
CA ALA A 34 -11.44 -17.07 -24.45
C ALA A 34 -11.51 -18.09 -23.29
N VAL A 35 -10.91 -19.27 -23.47
CA VAL A 35 -10.83 -20.29 -22.43
C VAL A 35 -9.96 -19.84 -21.25
N GLU A 36 -8.79 -19.26 -21.51
CA GLU A 36 -7.89 -18.73 -20.49
C GLU A 36 -8.56 -17.67 -19.60
N TYR A 37 -9.31 -16.75 -20.20
CA TYR A 37 -10.03 -15.71 -19.49
C TYR A 37 -11.26 -16.23 -18.73
N VAL A 38 -11.96 -17.25 -19.26
CA VAL A 38 -13.05 -17.92 -18.52
C VAL A 38 -12.49 -18.56 -17.24
N VAL A 39 -11.38 -19.29 -17.32
CA VAL A 39 -10.82 -19.90 -16.13
C VAL A 39 -10.24 -18.86 -15.17
N PHE A 40 -9.65 -17.78 -15.68
CA PHE A 40 -9.25 -16.66 -14.84
C PHE A 40 -10.42 -16.11 -14.02
N ALA A 41 -11.56 -15.85 -14.65
CA ALA A 41 -12.76 -15.39 -13.95
C ALA A 41 -13.24 -16.40 -12.90
N VAL A 42 -13.17 -17.71 -13.18
CA VAL A 42 -13.52 -18.77 -12.23
C VAL A 42 -12.56 -18.80 -11.03
N LEU A 43 -11.25 -18.67 -11.26
CA LEU A 43 -10.24 -18.66 -10.20
C LEU A 43 -10.34 -17.43 -9.31
N VAL A 44 -10.57 -16.25 -9.88
CA VAL A 44 -10.81 -15.02 -9.12
C VAL A 44 -12.08 -15.16 -8.28
N ASN A 45 -13.17 -15.67 -8.85
CA ASN A 45 -14.39 -15.99 -8.11
C ASN A 45 -14.15 -16.97 -6.97
N SER A 46 -13.40 -18.04 -7.22
CA SER A 46 -13.12 -19.08 -6.22
C SER A 46 -12.26 -18.54 -5.09
N ALA A 47 -11.25 -17.71 -5.39
CA ALA A 47 -10.41 -17.05 -4.40
C ALA A 47 -11.20 -16.06 -3.56
N SER A 48 -12.07 -15.24 -4.18
CA SER A 48 -12.95 -14.32 -3.46
C SER A 48 -13.96 -15.05 -2.57
N ALA A 49 -14.56 -16.15 -3.07
CA ALA A 49 -15.46 -17.00 -2.28
C ALA A 49 -14.74 -17.72 -1.14
N LEU A 50 -13.50 -18.17 -1.35
CA LEU A 50 -12.67 -18.78 -0.31
C LEU A 50 -12.30 -17.75 0.76
N GLN A 51 -11.92 -16.52 0.37
CA GLN A 51 -11.64 -15.41 1.27
C GLN A 51 -12.86 -15.02 2.10
N GLN A 52 -14.06 -14.98 1.49
CA GLN A 52 -15.32 -14.76 2.21
C GLN A 52 -15.65 -15.92 3.17
N ARG A 53 -15.36 -17.17 2.80
CA ARG A 53 -15.60 -18.35 3.64
C ARG A 53 -14.62 -18.45 4.80
N THR A 54 -13.33 -18.18 4.60
CA THR A 54 -12.31 -18.25 5.66
C THR A 54 -12.41 -17.06 6.62
N GLY A 55 -12.88 -15.89 6.14
CA GLY A 55 -13.27 -14.77 7.00
C GLY A 55 -14.48 -15.08 7.91
N ARG A 56 -15.33 -16.03 7.52
CA ARG A 56 -16.56 -16.41 8.25
C ARG A 56 -16.31 -17.30 9.49
N TRP A 57 -15.09 -17.81 9.69
CA TRP A 57 -14.77 -18.66 10.85
C TRP A 57 -14.46 -17.88 12.14
N LYS A 58 -14.54 -16.55 12.13
CA LYS A 58 -14.42 -15.69 13.33
C LYS A 58 -15.75 -15.26 13.96
N HIS A 59 -16.88 -15.82 13.55
CA HIS A 59 -18.16 -15.60 14.25
C HIS A 59 -18.58 -16.84 15.05
N LEU A 60 -18.36 -16.77 16.37
CA LEU A 60 -19.14 -17.54 17.35
C LEU A 60 -20.61 -17.08 17.31
N PRO A 61 -21.59 -17.95 17.60
CA PRO A 61 -23.01 -17.62 17.48
C PRO A 61 -23.40 -16.58 18.53
N SER A 62 -24.03 -15.50 18.07
CA SER A 62 -24.56 -14.44 18.95
C SER A 62 -25.70 -15.00 19.81
N GLU A 63 -25.71 -14.59 21.08
CA GLU A 63 -26.86 -14.70 21.95
C GLU A 63 -28.06 -13.95 21.35
N GLN A 64 -29.25 -14.46 21.67
CA GLN A 64 -30.55 -14.00 21.18
C GLN A 64 -30.81 -12.54 21.56
N GLU A 65 -31.11 -11.71 20.55
CA GLU A 65 -31.72 -10.40 20.76
C GLU A 65 -33.17 -10.54 21.31
N PRO A 66 -33.58 -9.69 22.27
CA PRO A 66 -34.98 -9.56 22.67
C PRO A 66 -35.76 -8.68 21.67
N PRO A 67 -37.11 -8.75 21.67
CA PRO A 67 -37.93 -8.20 20.60
C PRO A 67 -37.95 -6.67 20.59
N ALA A 68 -37.85 -6.13 19.37
CA ALA A 68 -37.96 -4.72 19.06
C ALA A 68 -39.26 -4.10 19.57
N SER A 69 -39.12 -3.01 20.33
CA SER A 69 -40.19 -2.06 20.56
C SER A 69 -40.26 -1.06 19.40
N SER A 70 -41.48 -0.88 18.92
CA SER A 70 -41.91 0.01 17.86
C SER A 70 -41.63 1.49 18.17
N GLY A 71 -41.00 2.20 17.22
CA GLY A 71 -40.88 3.65 17.24
C GLY A 71 -40.58 4.21 15.84
N SER A 72 -41.61 4.77 15.22
CA SER A 72 -41.73 5.26 13.85
C SER A 72 -40.83 6.45 13.49
N ALA A 73 -40.17 6.30 12.34
CA ALA A 73 -40.29 7.18 11.16
C ALA A 73 -39.66 8.59 11.21
N PHE A 74 -38.52 8.72 10.53
CA PHE A 74 -38.29 9.75 9.51
C PHE A 74 -37.24 9.21 8.52
N ALA A 75 -37.72 8.70 7.40
CA ALA A 75 -36.92 8.49 6.20
C ALA A 75 -37.05 9.76 5.33
N ASN A 76 -35.93 10.26 4.81
CA ASN A 76 -35.77 10.53 3.38
C ASN A 76 -34.37 11.10 3.06
N GLY A 77 -33.66 10.38 2.18
CA GLY A 77 -33.02 11.01 1.03
C GLY A 77 -31.56 11.42 1.14
N ALA A 78 -30.64 10.44 1.07
CA ALA A 78 -29.32 10.66 0.48
C ALA A 78 -28.73 9.32 -0.02
N ALA A 79 -29.31 8.76 -1.08
CA ALA A 79 -28.62 7.78 -1.88
C ALA A 79 -27.49 8.51 -2.63
N GLY A 80 -26.27 8.42 -2.09
CA GLY A 80 -25.08 9.02 -2.67
C GLY A 80 -24.88 8.50 -4.10
N SER A 81 -25.06 9.39 -5.07
CA SER A 81 -24.66 9.17 -6.45
C SER A 81 -23.15 9.03 -6.50
N PHE A 82 -22.65 7.81 -6.60
CA PHE A 82 -21.28 7.56 -7.03
C PHE A 82 -21.06 8.25 -8.40
N PRO A 83 -19.96 8.97 -8.61
CA PRO A 83 -19.71 9.66 -9.88
C PRO A 83 -19.62 8.61 -10.99
N GLY A 84 -20.63 8.58 -11.86
CA GLY A 84 -20.81 7.57 -12.92
C GLY A 84 -19.68 7.50 -13.97
N GLY A 85 -18.68 8.37 -13.90
CA GLY A 85 -17.50 8.35 -14.77
C GLY A 85 -16.58 7.14 -14.54
N THR A 86 -16.45 6.66 -13.30
CA THR A 86 -15.49 5.59 -12.96
C THR A 86 -15.90 4.23 -13.53
N ALA A 87 -17.19 3.89 -13.45
CA ALA A 87 -17.71 2.61 -13.93
C ALA A 87 -17.70 2.45 -15.47
N VAL A 88 -17.78 3.56 -16.21
CA VAL A 88 -17.73 3.56 -17.68
C VAL A 88 -16.29 3.46 -18.17
N GLN A 89 -15.37 4.23 -17.56
CA GLN A 89 -13.95 4.18 -17.88
C GLN A 89 -13.36 2.80 -17.56
N PHE A 90 -13.81 2.20 -16.46
CA PHE A 90 -13.51 0.84 -16.05
C PHE A 90 -13.94 -0.22 -17.07
N ARG A 91 -15.20 -0.17 -17.51
CA ARG A 91 -15.69 -1.11 -18.53
C ARG A 91 -14.85 -0.97 -19.79
N ARG A 92 -14.53 0.25 -20.20
CA ARG A 92 -13.71 0.50 -21.37
C ARG A 92 -12.31 -0.13 -21.27
N THR A 93 -11.60 0.02 -20.14
CA THR A 93 -10.25 -0.54 -19.97
C THR A 93 -10.26 -2.07 -19.96
N ALA A 94 -11.21 -2.70 -19.25
CA ALA A 94 -11.33 -4.15 -19.23
C ALA A 94 -11.67 -4.73 -20.62
N TRP A 95 -12.56 -4.06 -21.37
CA TRP A 95 -12.90 -4.47 -22.74
C TRP A 95 -11.73 -4.32 -23.72
N LEU A 96 -10.94 -3.26 -23.59
CA LEU A 96 -9.76 -3.07 -24.43
C LEU A 96 -8.67 -4.10 -24.12
N ALA A 97 -8.49 -4.47 -22.83
CA ALA A 97 -7.53 -5.49 -22.42
C ALA A 97 -7.83 -6.87 -23.01
N GLY A 98 -9.07 -7.35 -22.88
CA GLY A 98 -9.42 -8.67 -23.44
C GLY A 98 -9.40 -8.68 -24.98
N ALA A 99 -9.80 -7.58 -25.63
CA ALA A 99 -9.68 -7.46 -27.09
C ALA A 99 -8.22 -7.49 -27.57
N ALA A 100 -7.31 -6.80 -26.87
CA ALA A 100 -5.89 -6.80 -27.18
C ALA A 100 -5.26 -8.20 -27.03
N ALA A 101 -5.60 -8.93 -25.96
CA ALA A 101 -5.13 -10.31 -25.75
C ALA A 101 -5.63 -11.28 -26.85
N ALA A 102 -6.89 -11.17 -27.26
CA ALA A 102 -7.44 -11.99 -28.34
C ALA A 102 -6.78 -11.70 -29.69
N ALA A 103 -6.52 -10.41 -29.99
CA ALA A 103 -5.80 -10.01 -31.20
C ALA A 103 -4.35 -10.52 -31.21
N ALA A 104 -3.64 -10.43 -30.08
CA ALA A 104 -2.29 -10.97 -29.94
C ALA A 104 -2.27 -12.50 -30.20
N ALA A 105 -3.22 -13.24 -29.65
CA ALA A 105 -3.30 -14.67 -29.86
C ALA A 105 -3.65 -15.06 -31.31
N ALA A 106 -4.52 -14.31 -31.98
CA ALA A 106 -4.80 -14.53 -33.40
C ALA A 106 -3.57 -14.26 -34.27
N LEU A 107 -2.81 -13.21 -33.98
CA LEU A 107 -1.54 -12.94 -34.66
C LEU A 107 -0.53 -14.07 -34.43
N ARG A 108 -0.44 -14.60 -33.21
CA ARG A 108 0.39 -15.77 -32.87
C ARG A 108 -0.02 -16.99 -33.72
N ALA A 109 -1.31 -17.23 -33.88
CA ALA A 109 -1.83 -18.32 -34.72
C ALA A 109 -1.53 -18.12 -36.21
N VAL A 110 -1.71 -16.91 -36.76
CA VAL A 110 -1.35 -16.59 -38.16
C VAL A 110 0.14 -16.82 -38.40
N ARG A 111 0.99 -16.39 -37.48
CA ARG A 111 2.44 -16.56 -37.57
C ARG A 111 2.83 -18.03 -37.56
N PHE A 112 2.25 -18.81 -36.65
CA PHE A 112 2.48 -20.26 -36.58
C PHE A 112 2.12 -20.99 -37.89
N ILE A 113 1.04 -20.56 -38.56
CA ILE A 113 0.62 -21.11 -39.86
C ILE A 113 1.61 -20.76 -40.98
N ARG A 114 2.17 -19.54 -40.97
CA ARG A 114 3.01 -19.03 -42.06
C ARG A 114 4.48 -19.41 -41.94
N ASP A 115 4.99 -19.50 -40.71
CA ASP A 115 6.41 -19.67 -40.44
C ASP A 115 6.58 -20.44 -39.13
N PRO A 116 6.56 -21.79 -39.16
CA PRO A 116 6.68 -22.62 -37.95
C PRO A 116 8.08 -22.55 -37.31
N ALA A 117 9.02 -21.80 -37.88
CA ALA A 117 10.36 -21.65 -37.32
C ALA A 117 10.36 -20.83 -36.01
N THR A 118 11.29 -21.19 -35.13
CA THR A 118 11.45 -20.85 -33.71
C THR A 118 11.57 -19.35 -33.34
N LEU A 119 11.50 -18.42 -34.30
CA LEU A 119 11.66 -16.98 -34.04
C LEU A 119 10.58 -16.41 -33.11
N SER A 120 9.37 -16.97 -33.14
CA SER A 120 8.25 -16.49 -32.30
C SER A 120 8.54 -16.56 -30.82
N GLN A 121 9.24 -17.60 -30.38
CA GLN A 121 9.54 -17.78 -28.96
C GLN A 121 10.59 -16.78 -28.52
N THR A 122 11.69 -16.61 -29.25
CA THR A 122 12.76 -15.65 -28.90
C THR A 122 12.27 -14.19 -28.90
N LEU A 123 11.41 -13.85 -29.87
CA LEU A 123 10.60 -12.62 -29.95
C LEU A 123 9.90 -12.25 -28.64
N GLU A 124 8.94 -13.09 -28.29
CA GLU A 124 8.05 -12.90 -27.14
C GLU A 124 8.82 -12.90 -25.82
N ILE A 125 9.89 -13.70 -25.78
CA ILE A 125 10.73 -13.89 -24.62
C ILE A 125 11.53 -12.61 -24.27
N LEU A 126 11.99 -11.84 -25.27
CA LEU A 126 12.84 -10.67 -25.03
C LEU A 126 12.10 -9.34 -25.04
N VAL A 127 11.08 -9.20 -25.91
CA VAL A 127 10.53 -7.89 -26.24
C VAL A 127 9.32 -7.52 -25.37
N VAL A 128 8.57 -8.51 -24.87
CA VAL A 128 7.42 -8.25 -24.00
C VAL A 128 7.85 -7.68 -22.62
N PRO A 129 8.82 -8.27 -21.90
CA PRO A 129 9.26 -7.74 -20.60
C PRO A 129 9.90 -6.36 -20.72
N ALA A 130 10.63 -6.19 -21.82
CA ALA A 130 11.28 -4.98 -22.26
C ALA A 130 10.30 -3.82 -22.50
N LEU A 131 9.23 -4.05 -23.28
CA LEU A 131 8.18 -3.06 -23.50
C LEU A 131 7.40 -2.76 -22.23
N ILE A 132 7.12 -3.77 -21.39
CA ILE A 132 6.46 -3.58 -20.09
C ILE A 132 7.32 -2.68 -19.19
N GLY A 133 8.62 -2.95 -19.07
CA GLY A 133 9.56 -2.09 -18.35
C GLY A 133 9.62 -0.67 -18.91
N CYS A 134 9.60 -0.51 -20.24
CA CYS A 134 9.56 0.80 -20.88
C CYS A 134 8.25 1.57 -20.64
N SER A 135 7.12 0.87 -20.58
CA SER A 135 5.78 1.43 -20.39
C SER A 135 5.43 1.73 -18.93
N ALA A 136 6.17 1.15 -17.97
CA ALA A 136 6.04 1.43 -16.55
C ALA A 136 6.71 2.77 -16.14
N LEU A 137 7.61 3.29 -16.97
CA LEU A 137 8.42 4.48 -16.71
C LEU A 137 7.73 5.86 -16.89
N PRO A 138 6.62 6.05 -17.64
CA PRO A 138 5.97 7.36 -17.77
C PRO A 138 5.31 7.88 -16.48
N HIS A 139 5.05 7.02 -15.49
CA HIS A 139 4.47 7.44 -14.22
C HIS A 139 5.46 8.13 -13.27
N LEU A 140 6.73 8.31 -13.67
CA LEU A 140 7.75 8.95 -12.84
C LEU A 140 8.06 10.41 -13.17
N ARG A 141 7.35 11.08 -14.11
CA ARG A 141 7.34 12.55 -14.19
C ARG A 141 6.25 13.08 -15.14
N PRO A 142 5.52 14.15 -14.77
CA PRO A 142 4.65 14.85 -15.71
C PRO A 142 5.47 15.48 -16.84
N TRP A 143 5.03 15.29 -18.08
CA TRP A 143 5.64 15.81 -19.31
C TRP A 143 5.69 17.35 -19.43
N THR A 144 5.28 18.09 -18.40
CA THR A 144 5.19 19.56 -18.40
C THR A 144 6.35 20.27 -17.69
N ALA A 145 7.29 19.55 -17.07
CA ALA A 145 8.48 20.18 -16.49
C ALA A 145 9.54 20.44 -17.59
N ALA A 146 9.84 21.71 -17.83
CA ALA A 146 10.84 22.14 -18.82
C ALA A 146 12.19 21.44 -18.60
N PRO A 147 12.89 21.02 -19.68
CA PRO A 147 14.13 20.26 -19.56
C PRO A 147 15.24 21.15 -18.98
N ARG A 148 15.71 20.84 -17.76
CA ARG A 148 17.02 21.31 -17.27
C ARG A 148 18.12 20.54 -17.99
N GLN A 149 19.11 21.28 -18.46
CA GLN A 149 20.25 20.77 -19.25
C GLN A 149 21.07 19.73 -18.48
N SER A 150 21.37 18.64 -19.19
CA SER A 150 22.51 17.71 -19.04
C SER A 150 22.49 16.57 -18.02
N ASP A 151 21.34 16.08 -17.56
CA ASP A 151 21.29 14.76 -16.93
C ASP A 151 20.75 13.73 -17.92
N TRP A 152 21.61 12.78 -18.31
CA TRP A 152 21.17 11.59 -19.04
C TRP A 152 20.14 10.89 -18.17
N SER A 153 18.87 10.93 -18.59
CA SER A 153 17.82 10.21 -17.88
C SER A 153 18.21 8.72 -17.82
N PRO A 154 18.01 8.05 -16.66
CA PRO A 154 18.31 6.62 -16.50
C PRO A 154 17.57 5.72 -17.49
N GLN A 155 16.64 6.29 -18.27
CA GLN A 155 15.87 5.61 -19.31
C GLN A 155 16.68 5.41 -20.61
N THR A 156 17.61 6.32 -20.93
CA THR A 156 18.42 6.26 -22.16
C THR A 156 19.27 4.97 -22.28
N PRO A 157 20.00 4.50 -21.25
CA PRO A 157 20.73 3.24 -21.33
C PRO A 157 19.82 2.02 -21.47
N LEU A 158 18.60 2.05 -20.91
CA LEU A 158 17.63 0.96 -21.06
C LEU A 158 17.13 0.86 -22.51
N TYR A 159 16.75 1.97 -23.14
CA TYR A 159 16.33 1.99 -24.55
C TYR A 159 17.48 1.57 -25.49
N VAL A 160 18.71 2.01 -25.21
CA VAL A 160 19.90 1.62 -25.99
C VAL A 160 20.17 0.12 -25.84
N ALA A 161 20.14 -0.41 -24.61
CA ALA A 161 20.29 -1.85 -24.36
C ALA A 161 19.19 -2.67 -25.06
N LEU A 162 17.94 -2.21 -25.01
CA LEU A 162 16.81 -2.88 -25.65
C LEU A 162 16.97 -2.98 -27.17
N THR A 163 17.37 -1.88 -27.79
CA THR A 163 17.56 -1.78 -29.24
C THR A 163 18.73 -2.65 -29.67
N PHE A 164 19.78 -2.71 -28.85
CA PHE A 164 20.94 -3.56 -29.08
C PHE A 164 20.62 -5.05 -28.97
N LEU A 165 19.83 -5.45 -27.95
CA LEU A 165 19.36 -6.83 -27.78
C LEU A 165 18.43 -7.27 -28.91
N LEU A 166 17.53 -6.39 -29.36
CA LEU A 166 16.64 -6.65 -30.48
C LEU A 166 17.44 -6.85 -31.79
N ALA A 167 18.43 -5.99 -32.05
CA ALA A 167 19.31 -6.12 -33.20
C ALA A 167 20.12 -7.42 -33.16
N PHE A 168 20.66 -7.80 -32.00
CA PHE A 168 21.44 -9.03 -31.83
C PHE A 168 20.63 -10.30 -32.09
N VAL A 169 19.35 -10.30 -31.74
CA VAL A 169 18.44 -11.45 -31.95
C VAL A 169 18.05 -11.60 -33.41
N LEU A 170 17.98 -10.49 -34.15
CA LEU A 170 17.62 -10.47 -35.57
C LEU A 170 18.81 -10.81 -36.48
N ILE A 171 20.05 -10.69 -36.01
CA ILE A 171 21.25 -11.04 -36.78
C ILE A 171 21.34 -12.57 -36.93
N GLY A 172 21.20 -13.04 -38.18
CA GLY A 172 21.43 -14.44 -38.55
C GLY A 172 20.23 -15.39 -38.38
N THR A 173 19.03 -14.86 -38.15
CA THR A 173 17.78 -15.61 -38.30
C THR A 173 17.18 -15.32 -39.69
N PRO A 174 16.91 -16.33 -40.55
CA PRO A 174 16.26 -16.12 -41.84
C PRO A 174 14.80 -15.71 -41.64
N VAL A 175 14.64 -14.41 -41.40
CA VAL A 175 13.46 -13.58 -41.18
C VAL A 175 12.59 -13.27 -42.39
N GLY A 176 11.40 -13.86 -42.56
CA GLY A 176 10.40 -13.19 -43.39
C GLY A 176 10.03 -11.84 -42.78
N ALA A 177 10.18 -10.73 -43.51
CA ALA A 177 9.85 -9.38 -43.00
C ALA A 177 8.42 -9.29 -42.44
N VAL A 178 7.49 -10.04 -43.04
CA VAL A 178 6.10 -10.16 -42.58
C VAL A 178 6.01 -10.87 -41.22
N SER A 179 6.77 -11.93 -40.98
CA SER A 179 6.79 -12.66 -39.70
C SER A 179 7.30 -11.78 -38.56
N VAL A 180 8.29 -10.92 -38.84
CA VAL A 180 8.84 -9.94 -37.89
C VAL A 180 7.82 -8.84 -37.59
N ALA A 181 7.18 -8.27 -38.62
CA ALA A 181 6.16 -7.24 -38.44
C ALA A 181 4.99 -7.75 -37.58
N LEU A 182 4.48 -8.96 -37.86
CA LEU A 182 3.43 -9.57 -37.06
C LEU A 182 3.88 -9.84 -35.61
N ALA A 183 5.16 -10.18 -35.40
CA ALA A 183 5.73 -10.37 -34.06
C ALA A 183 5.68 -9.09 -33.24
N ILE A 184 6.14 -7.98 -33.82
CA ILE A 184 6.21 -6.69 -33.15
C ILE A 184 4.82 -6.24 -32.72
N VAL A 185 3.84 -6.32 -33.63
CA VAL A 185 2.45 -5.96 -33.31
C VAL A 185 1.88 -6.82 -32.19
N GLN A 186 2.10 -8.14 -32.26
CA GLN A 186 1.65 -9.07 -31.22
C GLN A 186 2.24 -8.73 -29.85
N ILE A 187 3.53 -8.45 -29.78
CA ILE A 187 4.24 -8.14 -28.54
C ILE A 187 3.70 -6.85 -27.90
N ILE A 188 3.44 -5.82 -28.71
CA ILE A 188 2.83 -4.57 -28.24
C ILE A 188 1.45 -4.85 -27.63
N LEU A 189 0.63 -5.66 -28.29
CA LEU A 189 -0.71 -6.02 -27.80
C LEU A 189 -0.66 -6.82 -26.50
N ASP A 190 0.27 -7.78 -26.38
CA ASP A 190 0.48 -8.55 -25.14
C ASP A 190 0.90 -7.63 -23.98
N ALA A 191 1.82 -6.68 -24.21
CA ALA A 191 2.26 -5.73 -23.19
C ALA A 191 1.13 -4.78 -22.73
N VAL A 192 0.39 -4.20 -23.68
CA VAL A 192 -0.74 -3.30 -23.41
C VAL A 192 -1.84 -4.03 -22.64
N SER A 193 -2.16 -5.28 -23.02
CA SER A 193 -3.14 -6.09 -22.30
C SER A 193 -2.72 -6.34 -20.85
N LEU A 194 -1.44 -6.61 -20.59
CA LEU A 194 -0.95 -6.89 -19.24
C LEU A 194 -0.99 -5.66 -18.34
N LEU A 195 -0.64 -4.48 -18.88
CA LEU A 195 -0.74 -3.21 -18.16
C LEU A 195 -2.18 -2.90 -17.74
N TRP A 196 -3.12 -2.98 -18.69
CA TRP A 196 -4.52 -2.70 -18.38
C TRP A 196 -5.15 -3.69 -17.40
N ILE A 197 -4.70 -4.96 -17.40
CA ILE A 197 -5.13 -5.93 -16.39
C ILE A 197 -4.53 -5.59 -15.02
N LYS A 198 -3.24 -5.21 -14.95
CA LYS A 198 -2.62 -4.78 -13.69
C LYS A 198 -3.33 -3.56 -13.11
N ASP A 199 -3.48 -2.50 -13.91
CA ASP A 199 -4.11 -1.26 -13.49
C ASP A 199 -5.55 -1.49 -13.04
N GLY A 200 -6.28 -2.35 -13.77
CA GLY A 200 -7.59 -2.79 -13.33
C GLY A 200 -7.53 -3.48 -11.96
N LEU A 201 -6.72 -4.53 -11.83
CA LEU A 201 -6.66 -5.37 -10.63
C LEU A 201 -6.25 -4.58 -9.37
N CYS A 202 -5.46 -3.52 -9.53
CA CYS A 202 -5.05 -2.65 -8.43
C CYS A 202 -6.14 -1.64 -8.02
N ALA A 203 -7.00 -1.22 -8.94
CA ALA A 203 -7.94 -0.13 -8.70
C ALA A 203 -9.33 -0.59 -8.22
N PHE A 204 -9.75 -1.84 -8.49
CA PHE A 204 -11.14 -2.28 -8.29
C PHE A 204 -11.30 -3.77 -7.94
N ASP A 205 -12.54 -4.19 -7.66
CA ASP A 205 -12.91 -5.61 -7.49
C ASP A 205 -12.49 -6.41 -8.74
N GLY A 206 -11.44 -7.21 -8.59
CA GLY A 206 -10.81 -7.97 -9.67
C GLY A 206 -11.78 -8.90 -10.41
N LEU A 207 -12.93 -9.22 -9.81
CA LEU A 207 -13.96 -10.03 -10.42
C LEU A 207 -14.60 -9.36 -11.65
N HIS A 208 -14.98 -8.09 -11.53
CA HIS A 208 -15.67 -7.39 -12.62
C HIS A 208 -14.74 -7.16 -13.83
N ILE A 209 -13.45 -6.97 -13.58
CA ILE A 209 -12.43 -6.81 -14.64
C ILE A 209 -12.26 -8.12 -15.37
N ALA A 210 -12.12 -9.21 -14.63
CA ALA A 210 -12.03 -10.54 -15.21
C ALA A 210 -13.24 -10.78 -16.12
N GLN A 211 -14.47 -10.56 -15.66
CA GLN A 211 -15.69 -10.77 -16.45
C GLN A 211 -15.73 -9.94 -17.75
N HIS A 212 -15.43 -8.64 -17.69
CA HIS A 212 -15.47 -7.78 -18.88
C HIS A 212 -14.33 -8.07 -19.86
N ALA A 213 -13.12 -8.34 -19.35
CA ALA A 213 -12.00 -8.77 -20.18
C ALA A 213 -12.31 -10.11 -20.87
N THR A 214 -12.87 -11.09 -20.15
CA THR A 214 -13.30 -12.37 -20.73
C THR A 214 -14.33 -12.19 -21.83
N THR A 215 -15.34 -11.36 -21.58
CA THR A 215 -16.40 -11.12 -22.56
C THR A 215 -15.84 -10.49 -23.84
N SER A 216 -14.97 -9.49 -23.71
CA SER A 216 -14.34 -8.84 -24.86
C SER A 216 -13.38 -9.75 -25.62
N ALA A 217 -12.59 -10.57 -24.91
CA ALA A 217 -11.68 -11.55 -25.52
C ALA A 217 -12.47 -12.60 -26.32
N ALA A 218 -13.57 -13.11 -25.75
CA ALA A 218 -14.45 -14.05 -26.44
C ALA A 218 -15.08 -13.45 -27.70
N CYS A 219 -15.59 -12.21 -27.61
CA CYS A 219 -16.14 -11.50 -28.77
C CYS A 219 -15.07 -11.32 -29.86
N ALA A 220 -13.89 -10.81 -29.49
CA ALA A 220 -12.79 -10.59 -30.44
C ALA A 220 -12.31 -11.89 -31.08
N SER A 221 -12.16 -12.98 -30.33
CA SER A 221 -11.82 -14.30 -30.87
C SER A 221 -12.86 -14.80 -31.89
N LEU A 222 -14.15 -14.61 -31.63
CA LEU A 222 -15.22 -15.00 -32.57
C LEU A 222 -15.15 -14.22 -33.88
N PHE A 223 -14.82 -12.92 -33.84
CA PHE A 223 -14.61 -12.11 -35.05
C PHE A 223 -13.33 -12.48 -35.81
N LEU A 224 -12.29 -12.95 -35.12
CA LEU A 224 -11.00 -13.28 -35.72
C LEU A 224 -10.96 -14.69 -36.34
N LEU A 225 -11.82 -15.61 -35.89
CA LEU A 225 -11.90 -16.99 -36.40
C LEU A 225 -12.15 -17.09 -37.93
N PRO A 226 -13.11 -16.34 -38.53
CA PRO A 226 -13.29 -16.33 -39.98
C PRO A 226 -12.05 -15.85 -40.73
N PHE A 227 -11.37 -14.82 -40.22
CA PHE A 227 -10.15 -14.29 -40.82
C PHE A 227 -9.02 -15.34 -40.83
N LEU A 228 -8.86 -16.08 -39.73
CA LEU A 228 -7.88 -17.17 -39.65
C LEU A 228 -8.15 -18.30 -40.66
N ARG A 229 -9.42 -18.53 -41.04
CA ARG A 229 -9.75 -19.49 -42.11
C ARG A 229 -9.31 -19.00 -43.48
N PHE A 230 -9.40 -17.71 -43.77
CA PHE A 230 -8.96 -17.12 -45.05
C PHE A 230 -7.43 -17.12 -45.21
N VAL A 231 -6.67 -17.06 -44.12
CA VAL A 231 -5.20 -17.03 -44.17
C VAL A 231 -4.59 -18.42 -44.35
N ARG A 232 -5.39 -19.49 -44.25
CA ARG A 232 -4.90 -20.87 -44.37
C ARG A 232 -4.83 -21.31 -45.85
N PRO A 233 -3.70 -21.86 -46.31
CA PRO A 233 -3.62 -22.49 -47.63
C PRO A 233 -4.65 -23.63 -47.74
N MET A 234 -5.39 -23.67 -48.85
CA MET A 234 -6.55 -24.55 -49.06
C MET A 234 -6.22 -26.05 -49.09
N GLU A 235 -4.93 -26.41 -49.09
CA GLU A 235 -4.40 -27.74 -49.37
C GLU A 235 -4.31 -28.69 -48.15
N SER A 236 -4.82 -28.31 -46.96
CA SER A 236 -4.67 -29.09 -45.71
C SER A 236 -5.98 -29.40 -44.95
N GLN A 237 -7.07 -29.72 -45.65
CA GLN A 237 -8.39 -29.90 -45.04
C GLN A 237 -8.63 -31.26 -44.33
N ASP A 238 -7.83 -32.30 -44.56
CA ASP A 238 -8.21 -33.68 -44.16
C ASP A 238 -7.87 -34.11 -42.71
N HIS A 239 -7.34 -33.23 -41.85
CA HIS A 239 -6.91 -33.61 -40.48
C HIS A 239 -7.65 -32.94 -39.32
N LEU A 240 -8.80 -32.28 -39.57
CA LEU A 240 -9.51 -31.52 -38.53
C LEU A 240 -10.49 -32.33 -37.65
N ALA A 241 -10.61 -33.64 -37.82
CA ALA A 241 -11.71 -34.42 -37.22
C ALA A 241 -11.45 -35.04 -35.83
N SER A 242 -10.29 -34.86 -35.18
CA SER A 242 -10.11 -35.36 -33.79
C SER A 242 -9.68 -34.26 -32.81
N THR A 243 -10.60 -33.34 -32.53
CA THR A 243 -10.44 -32.28 -31.51
C THR A 243 -10.50 -32.79 -30.06
N SER A 244 -10.76 -34.08 -29.84
CA SER A 244 -10.84 -34.72 -28.51
C SER A 244 -9.51 -35.31 -28.02
N SER A 245 -8.37 -34.89 -28.58
CA SER A 245 -7.09 -35.42 -28.11
C SER A 245 -6.79 -34.91 -26.69
N PRO A 246 -6.43 -35.80 -25.74
CA PRO A 246 -6.04 -35.40 -24.38
C PRO A 246 -4.90 -34.36 -24.37
N ALA A 247 -4.08 -34.29 -25.42
CA ALA A 247 -3.07 -33.26 -25.60
C ALA A 247 -3.64 -31.83 -25.62
N PHE A 248 -4.84 -31.62 -26.16
CA PHE A 248 -5.50 -30.32 -26.20
C PHE A 248 -6.06 -29.90 -24.83
N MET A 249 -6.59 -30.84 -24.06
CA MET A 249 -7.05 -30.57 -22.70
C MET A 249 -5.87 -30.27 -21.75
N THR A 250 -4.76 -30.99 -21.90
CA THR A 250 -3.50 -30.70 -21.20
C THR A 250 -3.00 -29.29 -21.54
N LEU A 251 -3.06 -28.90 -22.81
CA LEU A 251 -2.71 -27.55 -23.26
C LEU A 251 -3.54 -26.46 -22.59
N ILE A 252 -4.85 -26.64 -22.56
CA ILE A 252 -5.76 -25.69 -21.91
C ILE A 252 -5.43 -25.59 -20.42
N ALA A 253 -5.35 -26.72 -19.72
CA ALA A 253 -5.09 -26.74 -18.28
C ALA A 253 -3.79 -26.01 -17.91
N LEU A 254 -2.79 -26.13 -18.78
CA LEU A 254 -1.45 -25.63 -18.56
C LEU A 254 -1.28 -24.15 -18.92
N GLY A 255 -1.92 -23.71 -20.01
CA GLY A 255 -2.06 -22.30 -20.34
C GLY A 255 -2.80 -21.55 -19.24
N VAL A 256 -3.90 -22.14 -18.76
CA VAL A 256 -4.69 -21.65 -17.63
C VAL A 256 -3.85 -21.53 -16.36
N ALA A 257 -3.11 -22.57 -15.97
CA ALA A 257 -2.31 -22.56 -14.75
C ALA A 257 -1.16 -21.52 -14.83
N THR A 258 -0.55 -21.38 -16.01
CA THR A 258 0.48 -20.37 -16.27
C THR A 258 -0.09 -18.95 -16.13
N LYS A 259 -1.25 -18.68 -16.73
CA LYS A 259 -1.92 -17.38 -16.64
C LYS A 259 -2.40 -17.09 -15.21
N ALA A 260 -2.95 -18.06 -14.51
CA ALA A 260 -3.37 -17.95 -13.11
C ALA A 260 -2.20 -17.53 -12.21
N ALA A 261 -1.03 -18.15 -12.38
CA ALA A 261 0.16 -17.79 -11.62
C ALA A 261 0.69 -16.39 -12.01
N LEU A 262 0.68 -16.03 -13.29
CA LEU A 262 1.01 -14.67 -13.73
C LEU A 262 0.08 -13.61 -13.11
N TYR A 263 -1.22 -13.85 -13.10
CA TYR A 263 -2.19 -12.92 -12.51
C TYR A 263 -2.10 -12.86 -10.99
N THR A 264 -1.80 -13.99 -10.34
CA THR A 264 -1.53 -14.01 -8.90
C THR A 264 -0.29 -13.17 -8.60
N LEU A 265 0.78 -13.32 -9.38
CA LEU A 265 2.01 -12.52 -9.27
C LEU A 265 1.74 -11.03 -9.54
N LEU A 266 0.92 -10.69 -10.54
CA LEU A 266 0.50 -9.32 -10.83
C LEU A 266 -0.30 -8.70 -9.68
N ARG A 267 -1.19 -9.47 -9.05
CA ARG A 267 -2.04 -9.00 -7.94
C ARG A 267 -1.22 -8.74 -6.67
N ILE A 268 -0.23 -9.57 -6.36
CA ILE A 268 0.60 -9.41 -5.16
C ILE A 268 1.75 -8.42 -5.36
N SER A 269 1.99 -7.99 -6.60
CA SER A 269 3.08 -7.11 -6.96
C SER A 269 2.65 -5.65 -6.96
N LEU A 270 3.28 -4.86 -6.09
CA LEU A 270 3.09 -3.41 -6.03
C LEU A 270 3.83 -2.70 -7.19
N SER A 271 5.01 -3.18 -7.58
CA SER A 271 5.82 -2.59 -8.65
C SER A 271 5.40 -3.04 -10.06
N ALA A 272 5.41 -2.15 -11.05
CA ALA A 272 5.22 -2.52 -12.45
C ALA A 272 6.40 -3.32 -13.04
N LEU A 273 7.55 -3.33 -12.36
CA LEU A 273 8.74 -4.07 -12.76
C LEU A 273 8.70 -5.55 -12.36
N THR A 274 8.03 -5.91 -11.27
CA THR A 274 7.95 -7.31 -10.80
C THR A 274 7.40 -8.29 -11.83
N PRO A 275 6.33 -8.00 -12.61
CA PRO A 275 5.89 -8.90 -13.68
C PRO A 275 6.90 -9.01 -14.84
N ALA A 276 7.65 -7.95 -15.16
CA ALA A 276 8.74 -8.05 -16.13
C ALA A 276 9.86 -8.97 -15.59
N LEU A 277 10.23 -8.82 -14.31
CA LEU A 277 11.18 -9.67 -13.60
C LEU A 277 10.72 -11.13 -13.48
N ALA A 278 9.41 -11.40 -13.43
CA ALA A 278 8.89 -12.77 -13.41
C ALA A 278 9.02 -13.46 -14.78
N ILE A 279 9.01 -12.70 -15.87
CA ILE A 279 9.10 -13.24 -17.23
C ILE A 279 10.56 -13.59 -17.59
N PHE A 280 11.56 -12.88 -17.06
CA PHE A 280 12.98 -13.13 -17.38
C PHE A 280 13.48 -14.54 -16.99
N PRO A 281 13.28 -15.06 -15.77
CA PRO A 281 13.79 -16.39 -15.42
C PRO A 281 12.92 -17.52 -16.00
N ARG A 282 11.62 -17.30 -16.22
CA ARG A 282 10.77 -18.20 -17.03
C ARG A 282 11.42 -18.46 -18.39
N ASN A 283 11.83 -17.38 -19.02
CA ASN A 283 12.38 -17.40 -20.36
C ASN A 283 13.79 -17.97 -20.41
N LEU A 284 14.61 -17.72 -19.39
CA LEU A 284 15.92 -18.35 -19.22
C LEU A 284 15.79 -19.88 -19.10
N ILE A 285 14.82 -20.37 -18.33
CA ILE A 285 14.57 -21.81 -18.13
C ILE A 285 14.03 -22.46 -19.41
N LEU A 286 13.09 -21.81 -20.10
CA LEU A 286 12.61 -22.24 -21.42
C LEU A 286 13.76 -22.39 -22.42
N LEU A 287 14.69 -21.43 -22.42
CA LEU A 287 15.87 -21.46 -23.30
C LEU A 287 16.81 -22.61 -22.94
N GLY A 288 17.06 -22.81 -21.65
CA GLY A 288 17.89 -23.91 -21.13
C GLY A 288 17.35 -25.27 -21.54
N ILE A 289 16.05 -25.50 -21.39
CA ILE A 289 15.41 -26.77 -21.75
C ILE A 289 15.43 -27.00 -23.27
N SER A 290 15.16 -25.95 -24.07
CA SER A 290 15.25 -26.05 -25.53
C SER A 290 16.65 -26.38 -26.05
N SER A 291 17.70 -26.12 -25.26
CA SER A 291 19.09 -26.43 -25.61
C SER A 291 19.50 -27.89 -25.37
N ILE A 292 18.67 -28.65 -24.63
CA ILE A 292 18.95 -30.05 -24.25
C ILE A 292 18.52 -31.02 -25.37
N ASP A 293 17.50 -30.67 -26.16
CA ASP A 293 16.88 -31.56 -27.18
C ASP A 293 17.70 -31.74 -28.50
N GLY A 294 19.02 -31.60 -28.47
CA GLY A 294 19.89 -32.07 -29.57
C GLY A 294 19.78 -31.31 -30.92
N LEU A 295 19.10 -30.17 -31.00
CA LEU A 295 19.07 -29.31 -32.20
C LEU A 295 20.42 -28.57 -32.36
N ALA A 296 21.33 -29.21 -33.09
CA ALA A 296 22.75 -28.88 -33.22
C ALA A 296 23.13 -27.46 -33.72
N PRO A 297 22.32 -26.64 -34.43
CA PRO A 297 22.77 -25.28 -34.79
C PRO A 297 22.70 -24.28 -33.64
N PHE A 298 22.05 -24.61 -32.52
CA PHE A 298 21.75 -23.64 -31.46
C PHE A 298 22.88 -23.51 -30.41
N ARG A 299 23.84 -24.45 -30.38
CA ARG A 299 24.88 -24.53 -29.34
C ARG A 299 25.87 -23.35 -29.33
N GLN A 300 26.14 -22.74 -30.48
CA GLN A 300 27.09 -21.62 -30.55
C GLN A 300 26.42 -20.26 -30.22
N ARG A 301 25.07 -20.20 -30.24
CA ARG A 301 24.27 -18.99 -29.98
C ARG A 301 23.62 -18.99 -28.59
N SER A 302 23.45 -20.15 -27.97
CA SER A 302 22.84 -20.29 -26.64
C SER A 302 23.67 -19.65 -25.52
N MET A 303 25.00 -19.68 -25.62
CA MET A 303 25.89 -19.04 -24.64
C MET A 303 25.77 -17.50 -24.67
N GLN A 304 25.62 -16.92 -25.86
CA GLN A 304 25.41 -15.48 -26.03
C GLN A 304 24.04 -15.06 -25.49
N LEU A 305 22.98 -15.83 -25.77
CA LEU A 305 21.67 -15.58 -25.17
C LEU A 305 21.70 -15.74 -23.65
N TYR A 306 22.40 -16.76 -23.12
CA TYR A 306 22.53 -16.97 -21.68
C TYR A 306 23.21 -15.79 -20.99
N LEU A 307 24.29 -15.27 -21.58
CA LEU A 307 24.99 -14.07 -21.10
C LEU A 307 24.10 -12.82 -21.14
N ILE A 308 23.36 -12.62 -22.23
CA ILE A 308 22.38 -11.54 -22.37
C ILE A 308 21.30 -11.64 -21.29
N TYR A 309 20.79 -12.84 -21.03
CA TYR A 309 19.76 -13.07 -20.01
C TYR A 309 20.28 -12.84 -18.60
N LEU A 310 21.48 -13.35 -18.31
CA LEU A 310 22.12 -13.17 -17.01
C LEU A 310 22.39 -11.68 -16.76
N ALA A 311 22.96 -10.98 -17.75
CA ALA A 311 23.23 -9.54 -17.66
C ALA A 311 21.94 -8.71 -17.56
N GLY A 312 20.91 -9.04 -18.33
CA GLY A 312 19.60 -8.37 -18.25
C GLY A 312 18.89 -8.61 -16.92
N THR A 313 18.98 -9.82 -16.39
CA THR A 313 18.45 -10.17 -15.05
C THR A 313 19.20 -9.39 -13.97
N VAL A 314 20.53 -9.39 -13.99
CA VAL A 314 21.35 -8.61 -13.04
C VAL A 314 21.06 -7.12 -13.17
N GLY A 315 20.96 -6.58 -14.39
CA GLY A 315 20.63 -5.18 -14.63
C GLY A 315 19.25 -4.79 -14.10
N ALA A 316 18.23 -5.61 -14.33
CA ALA A 316 16.88 -5.37 -13.81
C ALA A 316 16.82 -5.48 -12.27
N PHE A 317 17.58 -6.40 -11.67
CA PHE A 317 17.76 -6.49 -10.22
C PHE A 317 18.49 -5.27 -9.63
N CYS A 318 19.44 -4.69 -10.37
CA CYS A 318 20.21 -3.51 -9.94
C CYS A 318 19.44 -2.19 -10.12
N LEU A 319 18.51 -2.11 -11.07
CA LEU A 319 17.75 -0.90 -11.39
C LEU A 319 16.42 -0.79 -10.63
N ASP A 320 15.92 -1.88 -10.06
CA ASP A 320 14.71 -1.87 -9.23
C ASP A 320 15.09 -1.56 -7.78
N GLU A 321 14.61 -0.41 -7.27
CA GLU A 321 14.91 0.01 -5.89
C GLU A 321 14.29 -0.92 -4.84
N ASP A 322 13.17 -1.58 -5.14
CA ASP A 322 12.48 -2.51 -4.24
C ASP A 322 13.23 -3.85 -4.16
N VAL A 323 13.72 -4.37 -5.28
CA VAL A 323 14.54 -5.59 -5.32
C VAL A 323 15.94 -5.31 -4.78
N GLY A 324 16.50 -4.14 -5.09
CA GLY A 324 17.70 -3.62 -4.44
C GLY A 324 17.51 -3.51 -2.94
N ALA A 325 16.33 -3.11 -2.45
CA ALA A 325 15.99 -3.11 -1.03
C ALA A 325 15.92 -4.53 -0.46
N VAL A 326 15.34 -5.50 -1.17
CA VAL A 326 15.32 -6.92 -0.76
C VAL A 326 16.73 -7.54 -0.73
N VAL A 327 17.62 -7.19 -1.66
CA VAL A 327 19.01 -7.67 -1.68
C VAL A 327 19.87 -6.94 -0.64
N ARG A 328 19.61 -5.65 -0.38
CA ARG A 328 20.23 -4.88 0.72
C ARG A 328 19.77 -5.42 2.08
N LEU A 329 18.50 -5.80 2.22
CA LEU A 329 17.94 -6.53 3.36
C LEU A 329 18.64 -7.89 3.57
N TRP A 330 19.09 -8.54 2.50
CA TRP A 330 19.80 -9.81 2.58
C TRP A 330 21.31 -9.65 2.86
N ARG A 331 21.92 -8.53 2.43
CA ARG A 331 23.36 -8.26 2.56
C ARG A 331 23.73 -7.54 3.86
N ASN A 332 22.80 -6.81 4.47
CA ASN A 332 22.95 -6.21 5.79
C ASN A 332 22.25 -7.09 6.84
N GLU A 333 22.95 -8.11 7.34
CA GLU A 333 22.72 -8.51 8.73
C GLU A 333 23.10 -7.30 9.62
N ARG A 334 22.07 -6.66 10.19
CA ARG A 334 22.03 -5.53 11.16
C ARG A 334 21.50 -4.21 10.58
N GLY A 335 20.17 -4.06 10.59
CA GLY A 335 19.44 -2.80 10.42
C GLY A 335 17.94 -3.07 10.17
N PRO A 336 17.02 -2.37 10.85
CA PRO A 336 15.83 -3.01 11.42
C PRO A 336 14.73 -3.25 10.40
N THR A 337 14.27 -4.50 10.38
CA THR A 337 13.01 -4.95 9.80
C THR A 337 11.86 -4.39 10.64
N TYR A 338 11.02 -3.56 10.03
CA TYR A 338 9.63 -3.42 10.45
C TYR A 338 8.99 -4.81 10.36
N GLY A 339 8.54 -5.33 11.50
CA GLY A 339 7.71 -6.52 11.56
C GLY A 339 8.47 -7.84 11.66
N GLU A 340 9.34 -7.98 12.66
CA GLU A 340 9.52 -9.27 13.32
C GLU A 340 9.41 -9.07 14.82
N VAL A 341 8.91 -10.10 15.50
CA VAL A 341 8.57 -10.11 16.92
C VAL A 341 9.85 -9.97 17.75
N GLU A 342 10.38 -8.76 17.81
CA GLU A 342 11.43 -8.38 18.74
C GLU A 342 10.81 -8.41 20.15
N SER A 343 11.52 -9.05 21.05
CA SER A 343 11.05 -9.46 22.37
C SER A 343 10.37 -8.30 23.09
N LYS A 344 9.19 -8.55 23.67
CA LYS A 344 8.44 -7.64 24.55
C LYS A 344 9.26 -7.06 25.72
N THR A 345 10.47 -7.59 25.95
CA THR A 345 11.45 -7.15 26.95
C THR A 345 12.36 -6.02 26.46
N ASP A 346 12.61 -5.93 25.14
CA ASP A 346 13.46 -4.90 24.54
C ASP A 346 12.76 -3.52 24.54
N ASP A 347 11.43 -3.51 24.44
CA ASP A 347 10.58 -2.31 24.47
C ASP A 347 10.70 -1.54 25.81
N VAL A 348 10.64 -2.23 26.95
CA VAL A 348 10.75 -1.59 28.27
C VAL A 348 12.15 -1.02 28.50
N THR A 349 13.19 -1.68 27.98
CA THR A 349 14.57 -1.20 28.08
C THR A 349 14.78 0.05 27.24
N GLN A 350 14.20 0.09 26.03
CA GLN A 350 14.21 1.29 25.18
C GLN A 350 13.46 2.43 25.84
N MET A 351 12.24 2.19 26.34
CA MET A 351 11.44 3.16 27.07
C MET A 351 12.21 3.77 28.26
N ARG A 352 12.95 2.95 29.02
CA ARG A 352 13.79 3.45 30.12
C ARG A 352 14.86 4.44 29.62
N ARG A 353 15.56 4.11 28.52
CA ARG A 353 16.58 5.00 27.92
C ARG A 353 15.96 6.30 27.43
N ASP A 354 14.80 6.20 26.79
CA ASP A 354 14.07 7.35 26.26
C ASP A 354 13.58 8.28 27.37
N LEU A 355 13.10 7.74 28.48
CA LEU A 355 12.75 8.53 29.67
C LEU A 355 13.96 9.23 30.28
N GLU A 356 15.11 8.57 30.31
CA GLU A 356 16.38 9.16 30.78
C GLU A 356 16.83 10.31 29.84
N GLU A 357 16.70 10.12 28.53
CA GLU A 357 16.96 11.15 27.53
C GLU A 357 16.03 12.37 27.70
N LEU A 358 14.73 12.15 27.90
CA LEU A 358 13.78 13.24 28.16
C LEU A 358 14.10 14.00 29.44
N ARG A 359 14.42 13.31 30.53
CA ARG A 359 14.77 13.91 31.83
C ARG A 359 16.03 14.76 31.76
N THR A 360 16.98 14.37 30.90
CA THR A 360 18.26 15.07 30.73
C THR A 360 18.20 16.17 29.68
N SER A 361 17.08 16.33 28.96
CA SER A 361 16.89 17.46 28.05
C SER A 361 16.97 18.80 28.80
N PRO A 362 17.54 19.87 28.20
CA PRO A 362 17.83 21.11 28.92
C PRO A 362 16.61 21.73 29.62
N TYR A 363 15.45 21.70 28.95
CA TYR A 363 14.20 22.25 29.48
C TYR A 363 13.69 21.47 30.70
N VAL A 364 13.72 20.13 30.63
CA VAL A 364 13.16 19.25 31.65
C VAL A 364 14.10 19.13 32.84
N ALA A 365 15.41 19.04 32.60
CA ALA A 365 16.44 18.91 33.64
C ALA A 365 16.51 20.14 34.56
N SER A 366 16.18 21.33 34.03
CA SER A 366 16.17 22.59 34.77
C SER A 366 14.89 22.81 35.60
N ARG A 367 13.94 21.87 35.58
CA ARG A 367 12.62 22.01 36.20
C ARG A 367 12.22 20.80 37.02
N GLN A 368 11.24 21.00 37.89
CA GLN A 368 10.54 19.88 38.50
C GLN A 368 9.78 19.12 37.40
N ASN A 369 10.05 17.83 37.29
CA ASN A 369 9.40 16.96 36.32
C ASN A 369 8.79 15.75 37.02
N ARG A 370 7.76 15.18 36.39
CA ARG A 370 7.05 13.98 36.82
C ARG A 370 6.63 13.21 35.59
N VAL A 371 6.75 11.89 35.66
CA VAL A 371 6.25 10.96 34.65
C VAL A 371 4.89 10.42 35.10
N VAL A 372 3.88 10.53 34.23
CA VAL A 372 2.60 9.84 34.40
C VAL A 372 2.50 8.82 33.28
N LEU A 373 2.67 7.54 33.61
CA LEU A 373 2.61 6.43 32.68
C LEU A 373 1.20 5.85 32.65
N TYR A 374 0.49 6.07 31.56
CA TYR A 374 -0.77 5.40 31.31
C TYR A 374 -0.52 4.03 30.67
N ASN A 375 -0.82 2.98 31.42
CA ASN A 375 -0.55 1.60 31.01
C ASN A 375 -1.80 0.96 30.41
N LYS A 376 -1.77 0.71 29.09
CA LYS A 376 -2.77 -0.06 28.35
C LYS A 376 -2.35 -1.51 28.10
N GLY A 377 -1.16 -1.89 28.59
CA GLY A 377 -0.55 -3.20 28.39
C GLY A 377 -0.78 -4.17 29.55
N PRO A 378 -0.24 -5.39 29.45
CA PRO A 378 -0.45 -6.45 30.44
C PRO A 378 0.49 -6.36 31.66
N HIS A 379 1.48 -5.45 31.66
CA HIS A 379 2.45 -5.35 32.74
C HIS A 379 1.83 -4.73 33.99
N SER A 380 2.21 -5.20 35.18
CA SER A 380 1.75 -4.60 36.43
C SER A 380 2.42 -3.24 36.68
N ALA A 381 1.80 -2.40 37.50
CA ALA A 381 2.36 -1.11 37.89
C ALA A 381 3.72 -1.27 38.60
N ASP A 382 3.86 -2.25 39.48
CA ASP A 382 5.12 -2.52 40.21
C ASP A 382 6.24 -2.93 39.25
N PHE A 383 5.93 -3.79 38.27
CA PHE A 383 6.88 -4.19 37.24
C PHE A 383 7.37 -2.98 36.44
N LEU A 384 6.46 -2.11 35.99
CA LEU A 384 6.81 -0.92 35.21
C LEU A 384 7.62 0.08 36.04
N ARG A 385 7.24 0.30 37.31
CA ARG A 385 7.99 1.16 38.23
C ARG A 385 9.43 0.70 38.42
N GLU A 386 9.63 -0.60 38.66
CA GLU A 386 10.95 -1.18 38.83
C GLU A 386 11.76 -1.08 37.53
N LYS A 387 11.21 -1.56 36.40
CA LYS A 387 11.97 -1.66 35.14
C LYS A 387 12.26 -0.32 34.49
N LEU A 388 11.40 0.68 34.67
CA LEU A 388 11.61 2.03 34.13
C LEU A 388 12.32 2.96 35.13
N ALA A 389 12.69 2.48 36.32
CA ALA A 389 13.29 3.27 37.39
C ALA A 389 12.48 4.56 37.69
N LEU A 390 11.16 4.39 37.85
CA LEU A 390 10.26 5.50 38.13
C LEU A 390 10.48 6.04 39.55
N ALA A 391 10.53 7.37 39.68
CA ALA A 391 10.64 8.05 40.94
C ALA A 391 9.39 7.84 41.83
N PRO A 392 9.48 8.07 43.15
CA PRO A 392 8.31 7.98 44.03
C PRO A 392 7.17 8.93 43.63
N ALA A 393 7.52 10.08 43.04
CA ALA A 393 6.55 11.07 42.58
C ALA A 393 5.89 10.73 41.24
N ASP A 394 6.50 9.83 40.44
CA ASP A 394 5.93 9.35 39.18
C ASP A 394 4.72 8.45 39.43
N GLU A 395 3.89 8.25 38.42
CA GLU A 395 2.60 7.57 38.55
C GLU A 395 2.43 6.55 37.42
N VAL A 396 1.82 5.40 37.74
CA VAL A 396 1.42 4.39 36.75
C VAL A 396 -0.08 4.19 36.86
N VAL A 397 -0.81 4.48 35.79
CA VAL A 397 -2.27 4.48 35.75
C VAL A 397 -2.74 3.46 34.74
N PRO A 398 -3.44 2.38 35.15
CA PRO A 398 -4.01 1.44 34.20
C PRO A 398 -5.15 2.10 33.42
N LEU A 399 -5.18 1.91 32.11
CA LEU A 399 -6.28 2.32 31.23
C LEU A 399 -6.72 1.17 30.32
N PRO A 400 -8.00 1.11 29.92
CA PRO A 400 -8.42 0.19 28.87
C PRO A 400 -7.72 0.53 27.55
N ASN A 401 -7.44 -0.49 26.75
CA ASN A 401 -6.80 -0.32 25.45
C ASN A 401 -7.80 0.14 24.38
N LEU A 402 -8.32 1.37 24.53
CA LEU A 402 -9.28 2.01 23.64
C LEU A 402 -8.70 3.29 23.04
N GLY A 403 -9.09 3.65 21.82
CA GLY A 403 -8.89 4.98 21.25
C GLY A 403 -7.44 5.38 20.97
N ARG A 404 -6.53 4.40 20.82
CA ARG A 404 -5.09 4.63 20.58
C ARG A 404 -4.44 5.56 21.63
N GLU A 405 -3.32 6.18 21.29
CA GLU A 405 -2.61 7.15 22.11
C GLU A 405 -3.40 8.44 22.28
N GLY A 406 -4.22 8.82 21.29
CA GLY A 406 -5.07 10.00 21.35
C GLY A 406 -6.01 10.00 22.56
N ALA A 407 -6.68 8.88 22.83
CA ALA A 407 -7.54 8.75 24.01
C ALA A 407 -6.76 8.83 25.33
N THR A 408 -5.51 8.35 25.35
CA THR A 408 -4.63 8.48 26.52
C THR A 408 -4.33 9.95 26.82
N TYR A 409 -3.99 10.74 25.79
CA TYR A 409 -3.66 12.16 25.98
C TYR A 409 -4.87 12.97 26.39
N LEU A 410 -6.03 12.70 25.80
CA LEU A 410 -7.29 13.32 26.22
C LEU A 410 -7.67 12.93 27.65
N SER A 411 -7.47 11.68 28.05
CA SER A 411 -7.67 11.25 29.44
C SER A 411 -6.83 12.08 30.40
N HIS A 412 -5.56 12.31 30.08
CA HIS A 412 -4.68 13.17 30.88
C HIS A 412 -5.19 14.61 30.95
N ILE A 413 -5.51 15.21 29.80
CA ILE A 413 -6.04 16.58 29.72
C ILE A 413 -7.31 16.69 30.58
N LEU A 414 -8.30 15.84 30.35
CA LEU A 414 -9.59 15.87 31.03
C LEU A 414 -9.47 15.65 32.55
N LEU A 415 -8.55 14.79 33.00
CA LEU A 415 -8.29 14.55 34.42
C LEU A 415 -7.74 15.79 35.15
N HIS A 416 -6.96 16.62 34.47
CA HIS A 416 -6.24 17.75 35.06
C HIS A 416 -6.84 19.12 34.71
N TYR A 417 -7.71 19.20 33.71
CA TYR A 417 -8.26 20.45 33.18
C TYR A 417 -8.99 21.26 34.27
N ASN A 418 -9.99 20.67 34.91
CA ASN A 418 -10.84 21.35 35.89
C ASN A 418 -10.06 21.90 37.07
N GLN A 419 -9.15 21.09 37.62
CA GLN A 419 -8.31 21.53 38.74
C GLN A 419 -7.33 22.64 38.34
N THR A 420 -6.90 22.67 37.07
CA THR A 420 -6.06 23.73 36.53
C THR A 420 -6.86 25.03 36.39
N VAL A 421 -8.06 24.97 35.80
CA VAL A 421 -8.94 26.14 35.64
C VAL A 421 -9.37 26.71 36.99
N ALA A 422 -9.76 25.86 37.94
CA ALA A 422 -10.16 26.26 39.29
C ALA A 422 -9.06 27.01 40.07
N ASP A 423 -7.80 26.79 39.71
CA ASP A 423 -6.67 27.47 40.34
C ASP A 423 -6.33 28.81 39.68
N LEU A 424 -6.62 28.95 38.39
CA LEU A 424 -6.32 30.15 37.61
C LEU A 424 -7.42 31.20 37.70
N ALA A 425 -8.68 30.77 37.91
CA ALA A 425 -9.83 31.66 38.01
C ALA A 425 -10.33 31.77 39.47
N PRO A 426 -10.88 32.93 39.89
CA PRO A 426 -11.72 32.98 41.09
C PRO A 426 -12.88 31.99 40.94
N ALA A 427 -13.33 31.40 42.06
CA ALA A 427 -14.27 30.27 42.11
C ALA A 427 -15.33 30.34 41.00
N PRO A 428 -15.38 29.34 40.09
CA PRO A 428 -16.33 29.33 38.98
C PRO A 428 -17.76 29.54 39.47
N THR A 429 -18.51 30.42 38.79
CA THR A 429 -19.94 30.63 39.07
C THR A 429 -20.77 29.41 38.70
N ASP A 430 -20.31 28.65 37.71
CA ASP A 430 -20.92 27.40 37.28
C ASP A 430 -20.09 26.18 37.73
N PRO A 431 -20.74 25.06 38.11
CA PRO A 431 -20.04 23.85 38.48
C PRO A 431 -19.22 23.32 37.29
N LEU A 432 -17.95 22.98 37.54
CA LEU A 432 -17.07 22.41 36.54
C LEU A 432 -17.64 21.09 36.00
N PRO A 433 -17.46 20.77 34.70
CA PRO A 433 -17.97 19.54 34.10
C PRO A 433 -17.51 18.30 34.86
N ALA A 434 -18.41 17.33 35.07
CA ALA A 434 -18.05 16.10 35.76
C ALA A 434 -17.06 15.27 34.90
N VAL A 435 -15.96 14.83 35.52
CA VAL A 435 -15.02 13.91 34.88
C VAL A 435 -15.66 12.53 34.81
N ARG A 436 -15.68 11.94 33.61
CA ARG A 436 -16.34 10.65 33.29
C ARG A 436 -15.98 9.51 34.26
N ASP A 437 -16.94 8.60 34.46
CA ASP A 437 -16.89 7.52 35.46
C ASP A 437 -15.77 6.51 35.22
N HIS A 438 -15.44 6.17 33.97
CA HIS A 438 -14.35 5.23 33.68
C HIS A 438 -12.96 5.82 34.00
N LEU A 439 -12.81 7.15 33.97
CA LEU A 439 -11.64 7.87 34.48
C LEU A 439 -11.74 8.11 36.00
N ALA A 440 -12.87 7.80 36.63
CA ALA A 440 -13.14 8.17 38.01
C ALA A 440 -12.52 7.29 39.07
N GLN A 441 -12.41 5.99 38.81
CA GLN A 441 -11.95 5.07 39.84
C GLN A 441 -10.43 4.85 39.85
N PRO A 442 -9.77 4.42 38.76
CA PRO A 442 -8.34 4.11 38.79
C PRO A 442 -7.45 5.36 38.94
N ALA A 443 -7.93 6.54 38.55
CA ALA A 443 -7.17 7.79 38.52
C ALA A 443 -7.69 8.88 39.48
N SER A 444 -8.51 8.52 40.47
CA SER A 444 -9.14 9.49 41.39
C SER A 444 -8.14 10.44 42.08
N HIS A 445 -6.97 9.92 42.45
CA HIS A 445 -5.90 10.69 43.10
C HIS A 445 -5.26 11.75 42.18
N LEU A 446 -5.30 11.55 40.86
CA LEU A 446 -4.77 12.49 39.86
C LEU A 446 -5.67 13.71 39.66
N ARG A 447 -6.97 13.60 39.94
CA ARG A 447 -7.96 14.68 39.75
C ARG A 447 -7.67 15.94 40.56
N ARG A 448 -6.93 15.80 41.67
CA ARG A 448 -6.49 16.93 42.52
C ARG A 448 -5.22 17.61 42.00
N ARG A 449 -4.67 17.14 40.89
CA ARG A 449 -3.44 17.68 40.30
C ARG A 449 -3.76 18.55 39.09
N LYS A 450 -2.94 19.58 38.92
CA LYS A 450 -2.99 20.53 37.80
C LYS A 450 -2.12 20.02 36.64
N LEU A 451 -2.37 20.54 35.46
CA LEU A 451 -1.48 20.42 34.30
C LEU A 451 -0.11 21.06 34.62
N ALA A 452 0.95 20.46 34.09
CA ALA A 452 2.29 21.05 34.14
C ALA A 452 2.38 22.27 33.22
N ASP A 453 3.31 23.19 33.48
CA ASP A 453 3.53 24.37 32.63
C ASP A 453 3.80 23.99 31.17
N MET A 454 4.52 22.88 30.98
CA MET A 454 4.70 22.20 29.70
C MET A 454 4.43 20.71 29.89
N THR A 455 3.59 20.12 29.05
CA THR A 455 3.28 18.70 29.05
C THR A 455 3.86 18.05 27.80
N TYR A 456 4.64 16.98 27.98
CA TYR A 456 5.22 16.20 26.89
C TYR A 456 4.38 14.94 26.71
N PHE A 457 3.86 14.72 25.51
CA PHE A 457 3.09 13.56 25.13
C PHE A 457 3.92 12.68 24.18
N PHE A 458 4.12 11.41 24.57
CA PHE A 458 4.89 10.43 23.82
C PHE A 458 4.19 9.08 23.79
N GLN A 459 4.60 8.23 22.85
CA GLN A 459 4.25 6.81 22.84
C GLN A 459 5.14 6.05 23.85
N ALA A 460 5.11 4.71 23.86
CA ALA A 460 5.93 3.90 24.75
C ALA A 460 7.44 4.14 24.58
N TYR A 461 7.87 4.57 23.39
CA TYR A 461 9.26 4.93 23.08
C TYR A 461 9.28 6.19 22.20
N LEU A 462 10.44 6.85 22.12
CA LEU A 462 10.66 8.02 21.25
C LEU A 462 10.80 7.57 19.81
N ALA A 463 9.69 7.52 19.07
CA ALA A 463 9.76 7.27 17.64
C ALA A 463 10.42 8.46 16.93
N TRP A 464 11.14 8.22 15.83
CA TRP A 464 11.78 9.26 14.99
C TRP A 464 12.88 10.06 15.72
N HIS A 465 13.84 9.38 16.35
CA HIS A 465 14.91 10.04 17.11
C HIS A 465 15.62 11.20 16.38
N ASP A 466 15.84 11.07 15.06
CA ASP A 466 16.48 12.12 14.25
C ASP A 466 15.61 13.39 14.11
N VAL A 467 14.30 13.26 14.34
CA VAL A 467 13.33 14.37 14.37
C VAL A 467 13.12 14.91 15.77
N VAL A 468 12.94 13.99 16.74
CA VAL A 468 12.70 14.34 18.14
C VAL A 468 13.89 15.11 18.72
N ARG A 469 15.11 14.61 18.54
CA ARG A 469 16.31 15.12 19.25
C ARG A 469 16.65 16.57 18.93
N PRO A 470 16.67 17.02 17.67
CA PRO A 470 16.90 18.43 17.36
C PRO A 470 15.86 19.32 18.01
N ARG A 471 14.57 18.96 17.95
CA ARG A 471 13.46 19.79 18.46
C ARG A 471 13.36 19.78 19.98
N LEU A 472 13.60 18.62 20.61
CA LEU A 472 13.57 18.46 22.07
C LEU A 472 14.62 19.33 22.77
N ARG A 473 15.82 19.49 22.17
CA ARG A 473 16.89 20.34 22.72
C ARG A 473 16.55 21.82 22.73
N GLU A 474 15.61 22.22 21.88
CA GLU A 474 15.30 23.61 21.58
C GLU A 474 13.99 24.07 22.26
N VAL A 475 13.37 23.23 23.09
CA VAL A 475 12.19 23.62 23.87
C VAL A 475 12.57 24.66 24.92
N THR A 476 11.85 25.78 24.93
CA THR A 476 12.05 26.91 25.84
C THR A 476 10.77 27.22 26.63
N PRO A 477 10.83 28.02 27.71
CA PRO A 477 9.62 28.42 28.43
C PRO A 477 8.60 29.20 27.60
N GLU A 478 9.01 29.81 26.49
CA GLU A 478 8.14 30.52 25.56
C GLU A 478 7.48 29.57 24.55
N THR A 479 7.96 28.33 24.42
CA THR A 479 7.37 27.35 23.52
C THR A 479 5.94 27.05 23.98
N GLY A 480 5.00 27.26 23.08
CA GLY A 480 3.60 26.91 23.28
C GLY A 480 3.30 25.51 22.76
N PHE A 481 3.77 25.17 21.57
CA PHE A 481 3.63 23.85 20.97
C PHE A 481 4.83 23.52 20.09
N VAL A 482 5.27 22.26 20.14
CA VAL A 482 6.24 21.70 19.18
C VAL A 482 5.89 20.24 18.87
N ASN A 483 5.86 19.92 17.58
CA ASN A 483 5.68 18.55 17.10
C ASN A 483 7.04 17.81 17.07
N PHE A 484 7.10 16.62 17.63
CA PHE A 484 8.29 15.77 17.62
C PHE A 484 8.26 14.66 16.56
N GLY A 485 7.15 14.51 15.82
CA GLY A 485 7.08 13.66 14.63
C GLY A 485 7.43 14.41 13.33
N PRO A 486 7.58 13.70 12.20
CA PRO A 486 7.66 14.32 10.89
C PRO A 486 6.49 15.29 10.65
N ASN A 487 6.75 16.41 9.99
CA ASN A 487 5.73 17.39 9.65
C ASN A 487 5.03 16.98 8.35
N VAL A 488 3.70 17.13 8.31
CA VAL A 488 2.87 16.63 7.22
C VAL A 488 1.99 17.74 6.67
N LYS A 489 1.86 17.76 5.34
CA LYS A 489 0.99 18.65 4.60
C LYS A 489 -0.38 18.02 4.45
N LEU A 490 -1.40 18.64 5.05
CA LEU A 490 -2.79 18.20 4.86
C LEU A 490 -3.63 19.28 4.19
N GLU A 491 -4.35 18.90 3.15
CA GLU A 491 -5.45 19.68 2.56
C GLU A 491 -6.75 19.28 3.26
N CYS A 492 -6.95 19.80 4.48
CA CYS A 492 -8.15 19.59 5.29
C CYS A 492 -8.62 18.13 5.45
N GLY A 493 -7.64 17.23 5.64
CA GLY A 493 -7.86 15.80 5.80
C GLY A 493 -7.18 14.97 4.72
N THR A 494 -6.86 15.55 3.56
CA THR A 494 -6.17 14.82 2.49
C THR A 494 -4.66 15.03 2.58
N ASP A 495 -3.94 13.92 2.75
CA ASP A 495 -2.49 13.86 2.57
C ASP A 495 -2.20 13.45 1.12
N SER A 496 -1.88 14.44 0.27
CA SER A 496 -1.60 14.21 -1.14
C SER A 496 -0.27 13.53 -1.40
N ALA A 497 0.66 13.54 -0.44
CA ALA A 497 1.96 12.90 -0.58
C ALA A 497 1.85 11.37 -0.54
N VAL A 498 0.94 10.85 0.30
CA VAL A 498 0.69 9.40 0.43
C VAL A 498 -0.68 8.95 -0.08
N GLY A 499 -1.51 9.87 -0.58
CA GLY A 499 -2.82 9.56 -1.15
C GLY A 499 -3.84 9.08 -0.12
N LEU A 500 -3.74 9.55 1.13
CA LEU A 500 -4.63 9.17 2.23
C LEU A 500 -5.60 10.29 2.58
N HIS A 501 -6.83 9.93 2.92
CA HIS A 501 -7.82 10.88 3.45
C HIS A 501 -8.19 10.49 4.88
N PHE A 502 -7.90 11.38 5.82
CA PHE A 502 -8.23 11.24 7.23
C PHE A 502 -9.58 11.89 7.49
N LEU A 503 -10.54 11.06 7.92
CA LEU A 503 -11.88 11.51 8.26
C LEU A 503 -11.82 12.54 9.40
N MET A 504 -12.76 13.48 9.37
CA MET A 504 -13.02 14.43 10.45
C MET A 504 -11.95 15.50 10.73
N ILE A 505 -10.84 15.57 10.00
CA ILE A 505 -9.83 16.62 10.23
C ILE A 505 -10.42 18.03 9.99
N ALA A 506 -11.20 18.22 8.93
CA ALA A 506 -11.88 19.50 8.68
C ALA A 506 -12.89 19.87 9.79
N GLN A 507 -13.58 18.86 10.35
CA GLN A 507 -14.54 19.03 11.44
C GLN A 507 -13.82 19.37 12.75
N MET A 508 -12.70 18.68 13.06
CA MET A 508 -11.86 19.00 14.22
C MET A 508 -11.27 20.40 14.12
N TRP A 509 -10.80 20.80 12.94
CA TRP A 509 -10.39 22.18 12.70
C TRP A 509 -11.51 23.15 13.04
N SER A 510 -12.72 22.91 12.50
CA SER A 510 -13.87 23.79 12.74
C SER A 510 -14.25 23.86 14.21
N MET A 511 -14.18 22.74 14.92
CA MET A 511 -14.46 22.67 16.35
C MET A 511 -13.44 23.45 17.18
N PHE A 512 -12.14 23.28 16.94
CA PHE A 512 -11.10 23.90 17.77
C PHE A 512 -10.75 25.33 17.37
N ARG A 513 -10.85 25.68 16.09
CA ARG A 513 -10.48 27.00 15.58
C ARG A 513 -11.67 27.93 15.37
N GLY A 514 -12.91 27.40 15.41
CA GLY A 514 -14.12 28.18 15.19
C GLY A 514 -14.26 28.74 13.77
N GLN A 515 -13.55 28.15 12.80
CA GLN A 515 -13.46 28.60 11.41
C GLN A 515 -13.55 27.41 10.46
N LEU A 516 -14.00 27.62 9.23
CA LEU A 516 -13.88 26.57 8.21
C LEU A 516 -12.42 26.25 7.95
N CYS A 517 -12.13 24.98 7.68
CA CYS A 517 -10.79 24.55 7.34
C CYS A 517 -10.34 25.27 6.04
N PRO A 518 -9.16 25.91 6.04
CA PRO A 518 -8.74 26.76 4.92
C PRO A 518 -8.53 25.90 3.66
N PRO A 519 -8.74 26.47 2.45
CA PRO A 519 -8.51 25.73 1.20
C PRO A 519 -7.02 25.41 0.97
N ASN A 520 -6.14 26.15 1.65
CA ASN A 520 -4.71 25.90 1.63
C ASN A 520 -4.36 24.76 2.60
N SER A 521 -3.21 24.14 2.38
CA SER A 521 -2.71 23.13 3.29
C SER A 521 -2.47 23.66 4.70
N ILE A 522 -2.76 22.84 5.70
CA ILE A 522 -2.49 23.07 7.12
C ILE A 522 -1.37 22.15 7.61
N GLN A 523 -0.64 22.58 8.62
CA GLN A 523 0.35 21.77 9.32
C GLN A 523 -0.30 20.67 10.16
N SER A 524 0.26 19.48 10.01
CA SER A 524 -0.15 18.24 10.66
C SER A 524 1.08 17.46 11.13
N ALA A 525 0.87 16.55 12.08
CA ALA A 525 1.93 15.72 12.62
C ALA A 525 1.82 14.30 12.07
N TRP A 526 2.93 13.67 11.66
CA TRP A 526 2.90 12.26 11.24
C TRP A 526 2.61 11.30 12.39
N SER A 527 3.08 11.64 13.59
CA SER A 527 2.87 10.89 14.82
C SER A 527 2.39 11.80 15.95
N GLY A 528 1.69 11.21 16.93
CA GLY A 528 1.15 11.94 18.08
C GLY A 528 2.17 12.32 19.15
N GLN A 529 3.44 12.61 18.82
CA GLN A 529 4.46 12.97 19.81
C GLN A 529 4.72 14.48 19.79
N PHE A 530 4.51 15.18 20.90
CA PHE A 530 4.62 16.63 20.96
C PHE A 530 4.81 17.15 22.39
N ALA A 531 5.26 18.39 22.52
CA ALA A 531 5.15 19.16 23.76
C ALA A 531 4.14 20.30 23.57
N VAL A 532 3.34 20.55 24.61
CA VAL A 532 2.34 21.63 24.61
C VAL A 532 2.27 22.31 25.96
N SER A 533 2.13 23.63 25.95
CA SER A 533 2.00 24.44 27.14
C SER A 533 0.63 24.27 27.80
N LYS A 534 0.60 24.50 29.11
CA LYS A 534 -0.64 24.59 29.89
C LYS A 534 -1.61 25.59 29.27
N CYS A 535 -1.11 26.75 28.85
CA CYS A 535 -1.89 27.85 28.29
C CYS A 535 -2.66 27.40 27.04
N ARG A 536 -2.01 26.67 26.11
CA ARG A 536 -2.69 26.16 24.91
C ARG A 536 -3.69 25.06 25.20
N ILE A 537 -3.44 24.21 26.20
CA ILE A 537 -4.43 23.20 26.61
C ILE A 537 -5.70 23.89 27.11
N ILE A 538 -5.59 24.85 28.02
CA ILE A 538 -6.76 25.53 28.63
C ILE A 538 -7.41 26.58 27.73
N ALA A 539 -6.74 27.03 26.67
CA ALA A 539 -7.32 27.94 25.67
C ALA A 539 -8.49 27.30 24.89
N ASN A 540 -8.56 25.97 24.86
CA ASN A 540 -9.68 25.25 24.27
C ASN A 540 -10.72 24.86 25.34
N PRO A 541 -12.02 24.89 25.03
CA PRO A 541 -13.08 24.41 25.93
C PRO A 541 -12.91 22.94 26.32
N TYR A 542 -13.28 22.60 27.56
CA TYR A 542 -13.28 21.21 28.07
C TYR A 542 -14.10 20.29 27.18
N GLU A 543 -15.26 20.77 26.71
CA GLU A 543 -16.25 20.04 25.94
C GLU A 543 -15.68 19.52 24.63
N HIS A 544 -14.76 20.26 24.01
CA HIS A 544 -14.12 19.82 22.76
C HIS A 544 -13.24 18.60 22.99
N TYR A 545 -12.45 18.58 24.08
CA TYR A 545 -11.65 17.41 24.45
C TYR A 545 -12.52 16.23 24.87
N ALA A 546 -13.59 16.50 25.63
CA ALA A 546 -14.51 15.48 26.11
C ALA A 546 -15.24 14.79 24.95
N TYR A 547 -15.65 15.57 23.94
CA TYR A 547 -16.28 15.06 22.72
C TYR A 547 -15.32 14.17 21.91
N LEU A 548 -14.07 14.60 21.72
CA LEU A 548 -13.07 13.74 21.05
C LEU A 548 -12.84 12.44 21.82
N SER A 549 -12.74 12.50 23.15
CA SER A 549 -12.55 11.33 24.00
C SER A 549 -13.72 10.36 23.88
N GLU A 550 -14.95 10.87 23.79
CA GLU A 550 -16.14 10.04 23.57
C GLU A 550 -16.09 9.25 22.26
N LEU A 551 -15.72 9.93 21.18
CA LEU A 551 -15.65 9.29 19.87
C LEU A 551 -14.53 8.24 19.82
N LEU A 552 -13.38 8.51 20.45
CA LEU A 552 -12.26 7.57 20.46
C LEU A 552 -12.53 6.33 21.30
N GLU A 553 -13.33 6.46 22.36
CA GLU A 553 -13.68 5.37 23.28
C GLU A 553 -15.08 4.81 23.03
N ALA A 554 -15.67 5.13 21.88
CA ALA A 554 -16.97 4.62 21.49
C ALA A 554 -17.00 3.08 21.53
N PRO A 555 -18.16 2.47 21.85
CA PRO A 555 -18.28 1.02 21.92
C PRO A 555 -17.99 0.35 20.58
N GLU A 556 -17.68 -0.95 20.61
CA GLU A 556 -17.53 -1.76 19.41
C GLU A 556 -18.80 -1.68 18.54
N GLY A 557 -18.62 -1.61 17.22
CA GLY A 557 -19.71 -1.41 16.26
C GLY A 557 -20.12 0.05 16.04
N HIS A 558 -19.53 1.02 16.75
CA HIS A 558 -19.71 2.43 16.42
C HIS A 558 -18.99 2.78 15.11
N TRP A 559 -19.60 3.67 14.30
CA TRP A 559 -19.11 4.01 12.96
C TRP A 559 -17.68 4.58 12.91
N VAL A 560 -17.20 5.16 14.01
CA VAL A 560 -15.79 5.64 14.13
C VAL A 560 -14.75 4.53 14.05
N HIS A 561 -15.19 3.28 14.24
CA HIS A 561 -14.38 2.06 14.11
C HIS A 561 -14.51 1.42 12.72
N GLU A 562 -15.44 1.89 11.90
CA GLU A 562 -15.71 1.37 10.56
C GLU A 562 -14.75 1.97 9.52
N GLY A 563 -14.28 1.12 8.61
CA GLY A 563 -13.40 1.48 7.50
C GLY A 563 -12.07 0.72 7.54
N TRP A 564 -11.21 1.02 6.58
CA TRP A 564 -9.81 0.60 6.58
C TRP A 564 -8.91 1.84 6.59
N GLY A 565 -7.95 1.86 7.50
CA GLY A 565 -6.89 2.86 7.55
C GLY A 565 -5.51 2.19 7.65
N PRO A 566 -4.42 2.97 7.69
CA PRO A 566 -3.06 2.44 7.80
C PRO A 566 -2.91 1.39 8.91
N ASN A 567 -2.03 0.40 8.75
CA ASN A 567 -1.73 -0.61 9.77
C ASN A 567 -2.95 -1.42 10.26
N ASP A 568 -3.84 -1.82 9.35
CA ASP A 568 -5.08 -2.54 9.68
C ASP A 568 -5.92 -1.81 10.73
N SER A 569 -6.02 -0.48 10.59
CA SER A 569 -6.88 0.34 11.44
C SER A 569 -8.32 -0.13 11.37
N GLY A 570 -8.95 -0.21 12.54
CA GLY A 570 -10.29 -0.72 12.74
C GLY A 570 -10.48 -1.19 14.18
N GLY A 571 -11.71 -1.08 14.66
CA GLY A 571 -12.09 -1.52 16.00
C GLY A 571 -11.63 -0.60 17.16
N PRO A 572 -12.02 -0.92 18.41
CA PRO A 572 -11.95 0.03 19.51
C PRO A 572 -10.54 0.40 19.99
N SER A 573 -9.54 -0.48 19.83
CA SER A 573 -8.16 -0.21 20.25
C SER A 573 -7.33 0.58 19.21
N ASN A 574 -7.72 0.49 17.94
CA ASN A 574 -7.02 1.09 16.81
C ASN A 574 -7.99 1.81 15.83
N PRO A 575 -8.86 2.73 16.31
CA PRO A 575 -9.81 3.40 15.42
C PRO A 575 -9.11 4.26 14.38
N ILE A 576 -9.66 4.32 13.18
CA ILE A 576 -9.24 5.24 12.11
C ILE A 576 -9.32 6.68 12.58
N PHE A 577 -10.37 7.01 13.34
CA PHE A 577 -10.52 8.31 13.96
C PHE A 577 -9.36 8.64 14.93
N GLY A 578 -8.77 7.64 15.59
CA GLY A 578 -7.57 7.78 16.42
C GLY A 578 -6.39 8.34 15.64
N HIS A 579 -6.14 7.83 14.43
CA HIS A 579 -5.11 8.37 13.55
C HIS A 579 -5.42 9.81 13.13
N ALA A 580 -6.68 10.13 12.80
CA ALA A 580 -7.07 11.50 12.46
C ALA A 580 -6.81 12.48 13.63
N VAL A 581 -7.09 12.07 14.87
CA VAL A 581 -6.80 12.88 16.07
C VAL A 581 -5.30 13.08 16.25
N GLU A 582 -4.48 12.03 16.08
CA GLU A 582 -3.02 12.12 16.12
C GLU A 582 -2.46 13.11 15.09
N ARG A 583 -3.02 13.12 13.87
CA ARG A 583 -2.67 14.09 12.82
C ARG A 583 -3.08 15.52 13.18
N SER A 584 -4.08 15.69 14.03
CA SER A 584 -4.73 16.97 14.29
C SER A 584 -4.14 17.74 15.47
N TRP A 585 -3.21 17.18 16.25
CA TRP A 585 -2.64 17.88 17.42
C TRP A 585 -2.13 19.30 17.14
N PRO A 586 -1.42 19.57 16.02
CA PRO A 586 -1.03 20.94 15.70
C PRO A 586 -2.25 21.86 15.48
N SER A 587 -3.32 21.38 14.86
CA SER A 587 -4.57 22.14 14.68
C SER A 587 -5.35 22.32 15.97
N ILE A 588 -5.35 21.31 16.85
CA ILE A 588 -6.01 21.36 18.16
C ILE A 588 -5.38 22.45 19.03
N PHE A 589 -4.05 22.58 18.99
CA PHE A 589 -3.31 23.53 19.82
C PHE A 589 -2.82 24.78 19.08
N ASP A 590 -3.48 25.17 17.99
CA ASP A 590 -3.21 26.43 17.27
C ASP A 590 -1.77 26.59 16.75
N CYS A 591 -1.21 25.51 16.21
CA CYS A 591 0.12 25.46 15.62
C CYS A 591 0.08 24.80 14.23
N ALA A 592 -0.81 25.30 13.38
CA ALA A 592 -1.12 24.69 12.08
C ALA A 592 -0.69 25.52 10.87
N GLU A 593 0.24 26.47 11.06
CA GLU A 593 0.80 27.29 9.97
C GLU A 593 1.54 26.42 8.95
N SER A 594 1.20 26.58 7.66
CA SER A 594 1.78 25.79 6.57
C SER A 594 3.30 25.94 6.45
N ARG A 595 3.85 27.12 6.81
CA ARG A 595 5.30 27.39 6.73
C ARG A 595 6.13 26.39 7.54
N ILE A 596 5.59 25.85 8.64
CA ILE A 596 6.32 24.92 9.51
C ILE A 596 6.72 23.66 8.74
N GLN A 597 5.91 23.21 7.78
CA GLN A 597 6.24 22.05 6.94
C GLN A 597 7.41 22.33 6.00
N GLU A 598 7.46 23.56 5.46
CA GLU A 598 8.43 23.95 4.45
C GLU A 598 9.77 24.33 5.09
N GLU A 599 9.71 24.96 6.26
CA GLU A 599 10.87 25.52 6.95
C GLU A 599 11.46 24.57 8.00
N CYS A 600 10.69 23.61 8.53
CA CYS A 600 11.11 22.69 9.58
C CYS A 600 11.10 21.22 9.10
N PRO A 601 12.06 20.80 8.26
CA PRO A 601 12.22 19.39 7.90
C PRO A 601 12.63 18.52 9.11
N ASP A 602 12.75 17.22 8.90
CA ASP A 602 13.01 16.22 9.95
C ASP A 602 14.24 16.53 10.81
N GLY A 603 15.38 16.91 10.21
CA GLY A 603 16.60 17.25 10.97
C GLY A 603 16.64 18.68 11.53
N GLU A 604 15.61 19.50 11.31
CA GLU A 604 15.57 20.90 11.76
C GLU A 604 14.98 20.99 13.17
N GLY A 605 15.70 21.71 14.04
CA GLY A 605 15.33 21.94 15.44
C GLY A 605 15.06 23.40 15.78
N SER A 606 15.36 24.35 14.87
CA SER A 606 15.28 25.77 15.17
C SER A 606 13.88 26.19 15.67
N PRO A 607 13.78 26.81 16.87
CA PRO A 607 12.50 27.26 17.41
C PRO A 607 11.70 28.15 16.45
N ALA A 608 12.37 29.06 15.74
CA ALA A 608 11.72 30.00 14.83
C ALA A 608 10.97 29.32 13.67
N LYS A 609 11.39 28.11 13.29
CA LYS A 609 10.84 27.37 12.14
C LYS A 609 9.83 26.30 12.56
N GLY A 610 10.09 25.62 13.68
CA GLY A 610 9.33 24.43 14.09
C GLY A 610 8.39 24.62 15.28
N HIS A 611 8.55 25.70 16.05
CA HIS A 611 7.80 25.92 17.28
C HIS A 611 6.73 26.99 17.07
N CYS A 612 5.62 26.84 17.78
CA CYS A 612 4.67 27.91 18.01
C CYS A 612 4.84 28.40 19.43
N PHE A 613 4.91 29.71 19.63
CA PHE A 613 5.15 30.33 20.93
C PHE A 613 3.82 30.77 21.57
N ASP A 614 3.75 30.76 22.88
CA ASP A 614 2.63 31.40 23.57
C ASP A 614 2.76 32.92 23.45
N SER A 615 1.69 33.56 22.99
CA SER A 615 1.59 35.02 22.78
C SER A 615 1.21 35.76 24.04
#